data_AF-A0AAJ4REE5-F1
#
_entry.id   AF-A0AAJ4REE5-F1
#
_cell.length_a   1.000
_cell.length_b   1.000
_cell.length_c   1.000
_cell.angle_alpha   90.00
_cell.angle_beta   90.00
_cell.angle_gamma   90.00
#
_symmetry.space_group_name_H-M   'P 1'
#
loop_
_entity.id
_entity.type
_entity.pdbx_description
1 polymer ?
#
loop_
_entity_poly.entity_id
_entity_poly.type
_entity_poly.pdbx_seq_one_letter_code
_entity_poly.pdbx_strand_id
1 'polypeptide(L)'
;MKKIILKIIDETAKKQDSDLIETFSVYLANIVSANEDFERVSLKLFDLNRFSNNEIEILRDFFDSLKEGEYLISHKEEIIENFSMFFNEKSADNLALFFAPFISRDALLSQNPDKIRNDLLKYPKEISEAIIKSLEMLSLAKKIDDNQEILKEVLNTIIILNVVMKFFGGDNDIK
;
A
#
# COMPACT_ATOMS: atom_id res chain seq x y z
N MET A 1 -4.57 -0.53 14.93
CA MET A 1 -3.10 -0.58 15.04
C MET A 1 -2.66 0.67 15.80
N LYS A 2 -1.92 0.56 16.92
CA LYS A 2 -1.78 1.69 17.85
C LYS A 2 -0.95 2.84 17.24
N LYS A 3 -1.46 4.07 17.36
CA LYS A 3 -0.80 5.31 16.90
C LYS A 3 0.68 5.45 17.31
N ILE A 4 1.04 5.04 18.52
CA ILE A 4 2.43 5.11 18.99
C ILE A 4 3.37 4.22 18.16
N ILE A 5 2.90 3.05 17.73
CA ILE A 5 3.67 2.12 16.91
C ILE A 5 3.88 2.74 15.53
N LEU A 6 2.83 3.30 14.92
CA LEU A 6 2.92 4.00 13.64
C LEU A 6 3.92 5.14 13.67
N LYS A 7 3.97 5.91 14.77
CA LYS A 7 4.96 6.97 14.95
C LYS A 7 6.39 6.41 14.99
N ILE A 8 6.61 5.29 15.67
CA ILE A 8 7.95 4.67 15.72
C ILE A 8 8.36 4.18 14.33
N ILE A 9 7.45 3.56 13.58
CA ILE A 9 7.70 3.11 12.21
C ILE A 9 8.06 4.31 11.32
N ASP A 10 7.29 5.39 11.40
CA ASP A 10 7.52 6.60 10.61
C ASP A 10 8.90 7.21 10.88
N GLU A 11 9.27 7.38 12.16
CA GLU A 11 10.59 7.87 12.55
C GLU A 11 11.73 6.91 12.15
N THR A 12 11.47 5.61 12.15
CA THR A 12 12.44 4.59 11.68
C THR A 12 12.66 4.70 10.17
N ALA A 13 11.57 4.79 9.39
CA ALA A 13 11.61 4.92 7.94
C ALA A 13 12.32 6.21 7.49
N LYS A 14 12.07 7.32 8.19
CA LYS A 14 12.69 8.64 7.92
C LYS A 14 14.21 8.66 8.04
N LYS A 15 14.83 7.70 8.75
CA LYS A 15 16.30 7.58 8.80
C LYS A 15 16.93 7.23 7.44
N GLN A 16 16.13 6.75 6.50
CA GLN A 16 16.56 6.34 5.16
C GLN A 16 15.66 6.92 4.06
N ASP A 17 15.23 8.18 4.23
CA ASP A 17 14.49 8.98 3.23
C ASP A 17 13.13 8.40 2.79
N SER A 18 12.53 7.54 3.61
CA SER A 18 11.19 6.98 3.43
C SER A 18 10.22 7.50 4.51
N ASP A 19 8.97 7.06 4.47
CA ASP A 19 7.94 7.37 5.47
C ASP A 19 6.99 6.18 5.73
N LEU A 20 6.09 6.35 6.70
CA LEU A 20 5.09 5.33 7.04
C LEU A 20 4.20 4.95 5.84
N ILE A 21 3.78 5.91 5.02
CA ILE A 21 2.84 5.70 3.92
C ILE A 21 3.50 4.89 2.81
N GLU A 22 4.76 5.21 2.47
CA GLU A 22 5.56 4.44 1.51
C GLU A 22 5.79 3.01 2.03
N THR A 23 6.22 2.89 3.29
CA THR A 23 6.47 1.59 3.94
C THR A 23 5.24 0.70 3.87
N PHE A 24 4.09 1.23 4.29
CA PHE A 24 2.80 0.54 4.24
C PHE A 24 2.44 0.10 2.82
N SER A 25 2.55 1.01 1.85
CA SER A 25 2.11 0.76 0.47
C SER A 25 2.98 -0.29 -0.21
N VAL A 26 4.31 -0.23 -0.01
CA VAL A 26 5.24 -1.24 -0.54
C VAL A 26 5.06 -2.58 0.16
N TYR A 27 4.86 -2.60 1.48
CA TYR A 27 4.63 -3.84 2.21
C TYR A 27 3.36 -4.54 1.72
N LEU A 28 2.24 -3.82 1.64
CA LEU A 28 0.99 -4.37 1.11
C LEU A 28 1.10 -4.79 -0.35
N ALA A 29 1.73 -3.99 -1.22
CA ALA A 29 1.94 -4.35 -2.63
C ALA A 29 2.64 -5.72 -2.78
N ASN A 30 3.62 -5.99 -1.91
CA ASN A 30 4.34 -7.25 -1.96
C ASN A 30 3.51 -8.41 -1.39
N ILE A 31 2.80 -8.17 -0.29
CA ILE A 31 1.90 -9.16 0.32
C ILE A 31 0.81 -9.60 -0.68
N VAL A 32 0.14 -8.67 -1.37
CA VAL A 32 -0.89 -9.03 -2.38
C VAL A 32 -0.30 -9.73 -3.61
N SER A 33 1.00 -9.59 -3.86
CA SER A 33 1.73 -10.29 -4.92
C SER A 33 2.32 -11.64 -4.47
N ALA A 34 1.93 -12.15 -3.29
CA ALA A 34 2.44 -13.36 -2.66
C ALA A 34 3.95 -13.35 -2.33
N ASN A 35 4.57 -12.16 -2.27
CA ASN A 35 5.93 -11.98 -1.78
C ASN A 35 5.91 -11.56 -0.31
N GLU A 36 5.77 -12.55 0.58
CA GLU A 36 5.65 -12.34 2.03
C GLU A 36 6.98 -12.50 2.79
N ASP A 37 8.12 -12.44 2.09
CA ASP A 37 9.46 -12.40 2.68
C ASP A 37 9.80 -10.98 3.14
N PHE A 38 9.75 -10.75 4.45
CA PHE A 38 10.04 -9.47 5.07
C PHE A 38 11.39 -8.90 4.60
N GLU A 39 12.48 -9.67 4.64
CA GLU A 39 13.82 -9.13 4.38
C GLU A 39 13.93 -8.68 2.93
N ARG A 40 13.44 -9.50 2.01
CA ARG A 40 13.42 -9.16 0.58
C ARG A 40 12.57 -7.93 0.29
N VAL A 41 11.45 -7.76 0.99
CA VAL A 41 10.56 -6.60 0.80
C VAL A 41 11.16 -5.35 1.41
N SER A 42 11.65 -5.42 2.65
CA SER A 42 12.25 -4.28 3.35
C SER A 42 13.51 -3.76 2.65
N LEU A 43 14.29 -4.63 2.01
CA LEU A 43 15.45 -4.21 1.20
C LEU A 43 15.09 -3.35 -0.03
N LYS A 44 13.80 -3.25 -0.39
CA LYS A 44 13.33 -2.31 -1.43
C LYS A 44 13.29 -0.87 -0.93
N LEU A 45 13.22 -0.68 0.38
CA LEU A 45 13.08 0.62 1.04
C LEU A 45 14.33 0.98 1.85
N PHE A 46 14.98 -0.01 2.45
CA PHE A 46 15.95 0.21 3.52
C PHE A 46 17.22 -0.60 3.32
N ASP A 47 18.37 -0.02 3.69
CA ASP A 47 19.55 -0.80 4.06
C ASP A 47 19.39 -1.26 5.52
N LEU A 48 19.00 -2.52 5.72
CA LEU A 48 18.71 -3.09 7.04
C LEU A 48 19.91 -3.06 7.99
N ASN A 49 21.15 -2.99 7.47
CA ASN A 49 22.35 -2.89 8.32
C ASN A 49 22.46 -1.56 9.05
N ARG A 50 21.67 -0.55 8.65
CA ARG A 50 21.64 0.77 9.28
C ARG A 50 20.61 0.88 10.41
N PHE A 51 19.88 -0.20 10.69
CA PHE A 51 18.92 -0.28 11.79
C PHE A 51 19.44 -1.15 12.93
N SER A 52 19.00 -0.82 14.15
CA SER A 52 19.16 -1.69 15.31
C SER A 52 18.22 -2.90 15.22
N ASN A 53 18.55 -3.98 15.92
CA ASN A 53 17.71 -5.19 15.96
C ASN A 53 16.26 -4.88 16.39
N ASN A 54 16.07 -3.96 17.33
CA ASN A 54 14.75 -3.58 17.84
C ASN A 54 13.92 -2.83 16.79
N GLU A 55 14.56 -2.04 15.92
CA GLU A 55 13.87 -1.37 14.80
C GLU A 55 13.47 -2.36 13.72
N ILE A 56 14.35 -3.32 13.41
CA ILE A 56 14.07 -4.41 12.47
C ILE A 56 12.89 -5.24 12.98
N GLU A 57 12.85 -5.55 14.28
CA GLU A 57 11.76 -6.28 14.92
C GLU A 57 10.43 -5.52 14.80
N ILE A 58 10.41 -4.22 15.10
CA ILE A 58 9.20 -3.39 14.96
C ILE A 58 8.70 -3.34 13.51
N LEU A 59 9.61 -3.22 12.53
CA LEU A 59 9.26 -3.25 11.12
C LEU A 59 8.70 -4.61 10.70
N ARG A 60 9.23 -5.70 11.26
CA ARG A 60 8.78 -7.07 11.00
C ARG A 60 7.41 -7.31 11.59
N ASP A 61 7.20 -6.93 12.85
CA ASP A 61 5.90 -7.00 13.51
C ASP A 61 4.84 -6.19 12.74
N PHE A 62 5.21 -5.02 12.26
CA PHE A 62 4.35 -4.22 11.39
C PHE A 62 4.00 -4.98 10.10
N PHE A 63 5.01 -5.50 9.39
CA PHE A 63 4.80 -6.28 8.18
C PHE A 63 3.90 -7.50 8.40
N ASP A 64 4.12 -8.25 9.47
CA ASP A 64 3.32 -9.42 9.82
C ASP A 64 1.88 -9.03 10.18
N SER A 65 1.66 -7.91 10.88
CA SER A 65 0.32 -7.39 11.16
C SER A 65 -0.46 -7.01 9.90
N LEU A 66 0.22 -6.61 8.82
CA LEU A 66 -0.42 -6.31 7.53
C LEU A 66 -0.86 -7.56 6.78
N LYS A 67 -0.26 -8.72 7.08
CA LYS A 67 -0.67 -10.01 6.50
C LYS A 67 -2.02 -10.48 7.06
N GLU A 68 -2.35 -10.07 8.29
CA GLU A 68 -3.61 -10.39 8.97
C GLU A 68 -4.76 -9.53 8.41
N GLY A 69 -5.24 -9.88 7.21
CA GLY A 69 -6.30 -9.13 6.52
C GLY A 69 -7.59 -8.95 7.36
N GLU A 70 -7.95 -9.93 8.19
CA GLU A 70 -9.10 -9.83 9.11
C GLU A 70 -8.93 -8.72 10.16
N TYR A 71 -7.70 -8.50 10.65
CA TYR A 71 -7.42 -7.41 11.58
C TYR A 71 -7.61 -6.05 10.90
N LEU A 72 -7.06 -5.91 9.69
CA LEU A 72 -7.14 -4.67 8.91
C LEU A 72 -8.58 -4.27 8.60
N ILE A 73 -9.44 -5.24 8.23
CA ILE A 73 -10.84 -4.94 7.94
C ILE A 73 -11.65 -4.63 9.21
N SER A 74 -11.36 -5.32 10.32
CA SER A 74 -12.11 -5.15 11.58
C SER A 74 -11.78 -3.84 12.32
N HIS A 75 -10.62 -3.24 12.03
CA HIS A 75 -10.16 -1.98 12.63
C HIS A 75 -9.94 -0.89 11.59
N LYS A 76 -10.61 -1.00 10.45
CA LYS A 76 -10.36 -0.19 9.26
C LYS A 76 -10.48 1.32 9.53
N GLU A 77 -11.56 1.75 10.20
CA GLU A 77 -11.79 3.17 10.50
C GLU A 77 -10.70 3.74 11.41
N GLU A 78 -10.29 2.99 12.45
CA GLU A 78 -9.21 3.38 13.35
C GLU A 78 -7.86 3.46 12.61
N ILE A 79 -7.59 2.51 11.71
CA ILE A 79 -6.38 2.49 10.89
C ILE A 79 -6.35 3.71 9.97
N ILE A 80 -7.44 4.00 9.25
CA ILE A 80 -7.52 5.15 8.34
C ILE A 80 -7.26 6.46 9.09
N GLU A 81 -7.93 6.68 10.23
CA GLU A 81 -7.74 7.89 11.03
C GLU A 81 -6.29 8.00 11.54
N ASN A 82 -5.73 6.92 12.06
CA ASN A 82 -4.36 6.92 12.55
C ASN A 82 -3.33 7.18 11.42
N PHE A 83 -3.52 6.60 10.23
CA PHE A 83 -2.64 6.82 9.07
C PHE A 83 -2.77 8.22 8.50
N SER A 84 -3.98 8.80 8.50
CA SER A 84 -4.22 10.14 7.96
C SER A 84 -3.40 11.23 8.65
N MET A 85 -3.00 11.00 9.90
CA MET A 85 -2.11 11.88 10.65
C MET A 85 -0.70 11.99 10.08
N PHE A 86 -0.32 11.06 9.20
CA PHE A 86 0.99 10.98 8.57
C PHE A 86 0.94 11.38 7.08
N PHE A 87 -0.22 11.82 6.58
CA PHE A 87 -0.30 12.31 5.21
C PHE A 87 0.56 13.57 5.00
N ASN A 88 1.26 13.57 3.88
CA ASN A 88 2.21 14.57 3.43
C ASN A 88 2.11 14.76 1.91
N GLU A 89 2.93 15.63 1.34
CA GLU A 89 2.94 15.96 -0.09
C GLU A 89 3.25 14.76 -1.01
N LYS A 90 3.90 13.71 -0.49
CA LYS A 90 4.23 12.49 -1.22
C LYS A 90 3.19 11.38 -1.07
N SER A 91 2.22 11.55 -0.19
CA SER A 91 1.29 10.47 0.17
C SER A 91 0.50 9.94 -1.02
N ALA A 92 0.15 10.81 -1.98
CA ALA A 92 -0.52 10.37 -3.20
C ALA A 92 0.37 9.47 -4.08
N ASP A 93 1.68 9.78 -4.18
CA ASP A 93 2.65 8.94 -4.88
C ASP A 93 2.90 7.62 -4.13
N ASN A 94 3.05 7.71 -2.81
CA ASN A 94 3.33 6.56 -1.96
C ASN A 94 2.18 5.55 -1.97
N LEU A 95 0.92 6.00 -1.81
CA LEU A 95 -0.26 5.13 -1.91
C LEU A 95 -0.40 4.50 -3.30
N ALA A 96 0.06 5.18 -4.37
CA ALA A 96 0.01 4.62 -5.72
C ALA A 96 0.87 3.36 -5.87
N LEU A 97 1.93 3.20 -5.06
CA LEU A 97 2.82 2.04 -5.07
C LEU A 97 2.09 0.73 -4.77
N PHE A 98 0.99 0.78 -4.00
CA PHE A 98 0.14 -0.39 -3.75
C PHE A 98 -0.38 -1.00 -5.05
N PHE A 99 -0.68 -0.18 -6.06
CA PHE A 99 -1.33 -0.64 -7.29
C PHE A 99 -0.35 -1.20 -8.32
N ALA A 100 0.95 -1.00 -8.14
CA ALA A 100 1.99 -1.43 -9.07
C ALA A 100 1.93 -2.93 -9.44
N PRO A 101 1.64 -3.88 -8.52
CA PRO A 101 1.54 -5.30 -8.86
C PRO A 101 0.40 -5.66 -9.82
N PHE A 102 -0.65 -4.83 -9.90
CA PHE A 102 -1.81 -5.10 -10.77
C PHE A 102 -1.56 -4.68 -12.23
N ILE A 103 -0.54 -3.84 -12.46
CA ILE A 103 -0.29 -3.15 -13.72
C ILE A 103 1.06 -3.62 -14.28
N SER A 104 1.12 -3.88 -15.58
CA SER A 104 2.36 -4.26 -16.24
C SER A 104 3.38 -3.11 -16.22
N ARG A 105 4.66 -3.46 -16.28
CA ARG A 105 5.74 -2.48 -16.35
C ARG A 105 5.60 -1.56 -17.58
N ASP A 106 5.14 -2.08 -18.71
CA ASP A 106 4.92 -1.29 -19.93
C ASP A 106 3.82 -0.23 -19.74
N ALA A 107 2.70 -0.60 -19.13
CA ALA A 107 1.62 0.35 -18.82
C ALA A 107 2.06 1.40 -17.80
N LEU A 108 2.78 1.02 -16.72
CA LEU A 108 3.33 1.95 -15.73
C LEU A 108 4.30 2.96 -16.36
N LEU A 109 5.24 2.49 -17.19
CA LEU A 109 6.24 3.35 -17.83
C LEU A 109 5.65 4.29 -18.88
N SER A 110 4.66 3.83 -19.63
CA SER A 110 4.01 4.64 -20.66
C SER A 110 3.03 5.67 -20.10
N GLN A 111 2.60 5.51 -18.84
CA GLN A 111 1.55 6.32 -18.20
C GLN A 111 0.27 6.44 -19.05
N ASN A 112 0.01 5.46 -19.92
CA ASN A 112 -1.14 5.47 -20.81
C ASN A 112 -2.38 4.90 -20.08
N PRO A 113 -3.45 5.69 -19.88
CA PRO A 113 -4.64 5.22 -19.17
C PRO A 113 -5.30 4.00 -19.81
N ASP A 114 -5.28 3.89 -21.14
CA ASP A 114 -5.91 2.77 -21.84
C ASP A 114 -5.10 1.48 -21.67
N LYS A 115 -3.77 1.58 -21.61
CA LYS A 115 -2.93 0.41 -21.27
C LYS A 115 -3.17 -0.05 -19.84
N ILE A 116 -3.27 0.88 -18.88
CA ILE A 116 -3.62 0.55 -17.49
C ILE A 116 -4.99 -0.14 -17.43
N ARG A 117 -6.01 0.42 -18.11
CA ARG A 117 -7.35 -0.20 -18.17
C ARG A 117 -7.31 -1.61 -18.75
N ASN A 118 -6.54 -1.81 -19.84
CA ASN A 118 -6.40 -3.13 -20.47
C ASN A 118 -5.73 -4.15 -19.54
N ASP A 119 -4.69 -3.76 -18.80
CA ASP A 119 -4.02 -4.64 -17.81
C ASP A 119 -4.97 -5.10 -16.70
N LEU A 120 -5.96 -4.27 -16.37
CA LEU A 120 -6.93 -4.55 -15.31
C LEU A 120 -8.11 -5.40 -15.78
N LEU A 121 -8.29 -5.66 -17.09
CA LEU A 121 -9.40 -6.48 -17.62
C LEU A 121 -9.36 -7.94 -17.16
N LYS A 122 -8.21 -8.41 -16.67
CA LYS A 122 -8.04 -9.75 -16.09
C LYS A 122 -8.67 -9.91 -14.71
N TYR A 123 -9.03 -8.81 -14.05
CA TYR A 123 -9.69 -8.81 -12.74
C TYR A 123 -11.21 -8.67 -12.90
N PRO A 124 -12.01 -9.12 -11.91
CA PRO A 124 -13.43 -8.79 -11.82
C PRO A 124 -13.68 -7.29 -11.98
N LYS A 125 -14.79 -6.94 -12.65
CA LYS A 125 -15.13 -5.56 -13.02
C LYS A 125 -15.06 -4.60 -11.83
N GLU A 126 -15.59 -5.01 -10.68
CA GLU A 126 -15.61 -4.23 -9.45
C GLU A 126 -14.20 -3.92 -8.93
N ILE A 127 -13.28 -4.88 -9.03
CA ILE A 127 -11.86 -4.72 -8.65
C ILE A 127 -11.16 -3.77 -9.62
N SER A 128 -11.33 -3.99 -10.93
CA SER A 128 -10.74 -3.14 -11.96
C SER A 128 -11.21 -1.69 -11.83
N GLU A 129 -12.52 -1.47 -11.62
CA GLU A 129 -13.10 -0.15 -11.41
C GLU A 129 -12.60 0.51 -10.13
N ALA A 130 -12.46 -0.25 -9.03
CA ALA A 130 -11.91 0.28 -7.78
C ALA A 130 -10.46 0.77 -7.97
N ILE A 131 -9.61 -0.04 -8.61
CA ILE A 131 -8.22 0.34 -8.90
C ILE A 131 -8.17 1.59 -9.79
N ILE A 132 -8.94 1.63 -10.88
CA ILE A 132 -8.96 2.78 -11.80
C ILE A 132 -9.39 4.05 -11.06
N LYS A 133 -10.50 3.99 -10.30
CA LYS A 133 -11.00 5.14 -9.53
C LYS A 133 -9.98 5.61 -8.50
N SER A 134 -9.32 4.70 -7.78
CA SER A 134 -8.27 5.07 -6.84
C SER A 134 -7.09 5.77 -7.51
N LEU A 135 -6.63 5.29 -8.67
CA LEU A 135 -5.54 5.95 -9.42
C LEU A 135 -5.94 7.34 -9.92
N GLU A 136 -7.19 7.50 -10.41
CA GLU A 136 -7.73 8.80 -10.81
C GLU A 136 -7.83 9.76 -9.61
N MET A 137 -8.30 9.27 -8.46
CA MET A 137 -8.35 10.01 -7.20
C MET A 137 -6.96 10.44 -6.73
N LEU A 138 -5.97 9.56 -6.76
CA LEU A 138 -4.58 9.91 -6.43
C LEU A 138 -4.00 10.94 -7.41
N SER A 139 -4.33 10.85 -8.70
CA SER A 139 -3.92 11.87 -9.66
C SER A 139 -4.58 13.23 -9.39
N LEU A 140 -5.79 13.27 -8.85
CA LEU A 140 -6.48 14.49 -8.45
C LEU A 140 -5.89 15.06 -7.15
N ALA A 141 -5.61 14.20 -6.16
CA ALA A 141 -5.02 14.57 -4.87
C ALA A 141 -3.72 15.38 -5.04
N LYS A 142 -2.89 15.04 -6.04
CA LYS A 142 -1.65 15.77 -6.36
C LYS A 142 -1.85 17.21 -6.84
N LYS A 143 -3.09 17.60 -7.17
CA LYS A 143 -3.42 18.90 -7.78
C LYS A 143 -4.22 19.83 -6.86
N ILE A 144 -4.58 19.36 -5.66
CA ILE A 144 -5.39 20.13 -4.71
C ILE A 144 -4.73 20.14 -3.33
N ASP A 145 -4.83 21.27 -2.63
CA ASP A 145 -4.14 21.46 -1.35
C ASP A 145 -4.81 20.71 -0.19
N ASP A 146 -6.14 20.54 -0.22
CA ASP A 146 -6.91 19.81 0.79
C ASP A 146 -7.39 18.46 0.23
N ASN A 147 -6.46 17.49 0.21
CA ASN A 147 -6.67 16.18 -0.40
C ASN A 147 -6.87 15.04 0.63
N GLN A 148 -6.97 15.34 1.93
CA GLN A 148 -6.97 14.31 2.97
C GLN A 148 -8.11 13.31 2.82
N GLU A 149 -9.33 13.77 2.55
CA GLU A 149 -10.49 12.89 2.36
C GLU A 149 -10.32 11.99 1.14
N ILE A 150 -9.68 12.49 0.07
CA ILE A 150 -9.35 11.68 -1.11
C ILE A 150 -8.35 10.57 -0.72
N LEU A 151 -7.30 10.92 0.02
CA LEU A 151 -6.30 9.96 0.48
C LEU A 151 -6.88 8.92 1.45
N LYS A 152 -7.79 9.33 2.34
CA LYS A 152 -8.52 8.41 3.23
C LYS A 152 -9.37 7.42 2.45
N GLU A 153 -10.09 7.88 1.42
CA GLU A 153 -10.91 7.00 0.59
C GLU A 153 -10.07 6.02 -0.24
N VAL A 154 -8.92 6.47 -0.75
CA VAL A 154 -7.98 5.57 -1.43
C VAL A 154 -7.40 4.55 -0.44
N LEU A 155 -7.02 4.97 0.77
CA LEU A 155 -6.52 4.06 1.81
C LEU A 155 -7.58 3.03 2.21
N ASN A 156 -8.84 3.44 2.36
CA ASN A 156 -9.99 2.55 2.56
C ASN A 156 -10.07 1.50 1.46
N THR A 157 -9.95 1.93 0.20
CA THR A 157 -9.96 1.03 -0.97
C THR A 157 -8.78 0.06 -0.95
N ILE A 158 -7.58 0.53 -0.61
CA ILE A 158 -6.37 -0.31 -0.48
C ILE A 158 -6.56 -1.41 0.57
N ILE A 159 -7.12 -1.08 1.74
CA ILE A 159 -7.38 -2.06 2.80
C ILE A 159 -8.37 -3.14 2.32
N ILE A 160 -9.45 -2.73 1.66
CA ILE A 160 -10.45 -3.66 1.10
C ILE A 160 -9.82 -4.54 0.03
N LEU A 161 -9.08 -3.95 -0.91
CA LEU A 161 -8.41 -4.67 -1.99
C LEU A 161 -7.36 -5.65 -1.45
N ASN A 162 -6.60 -5.31 -0.40
CA ASN A 162 -5.65 -6.24 0.21
C ASN A 162 -6.34 -7.53 0.68
N VAL A 163 -7.49 -7.40 1.34
CA VAL A 163 -8.27 -8.54 1.81
C VAL A 163 -8.83 -9.34 0.64
N VAL A 164 -9.48 -8.66 -0.31
CA VAL A 164 -10.09 -9.30 -1.48
C VAL A 164 -9.04 -10.03 -2.32
N MET A 165 -7.92 -9.39 -2.62
CA MET A 165 -6.86 -9.97 -3.45
C MET A 165 -6.17 -11.16 -2.77
N LYS A 166 -6.10 -11.21 -1.44
CA LYS A 166 -5.64 -12.42 -0.74
C LYS A 166 -6.58 -13.61 -0.97
N PHE A 167 -7.90 -13.39 -0.99
CA PHE A 167 -8.86 -14.45 -1.33
C PHE A 167 -8.75 -14.88 -2.79
N PHE A 168 -8.57 -13.95 -3.72
CA PHE A 168 -8.40 -14.28 -5.15
C PHE A 168 -7.05 -14.94 -5.47
N GLY A 169 -5.96 -14.56 -4.79
CA GLY A 169 -4.62 -15.11 -5.00
C GLY A 169 -4.38 -16.47 -4.33
N GLY A 170 -5.26 -16.87 -3.39
CA GLY A 170 -5.27 -18.21 -2.80
C GLY A 170 -5.74 -19.30 -3.78
N ASP A 171 -6.54 -18.92 -4.78
CA ASP A 171 -7.04 -19.79 -5.85
C ASP A 171 -6.27 -19.53 -7.16
N ASN A 172 -4.93 -19.66 -7.14
CA ASN A 172 -4.12 -19.80 -8.37
C ASN A 172 -4.40 -21.12 -9.14
N ASP A 173 -5.67 -21.56 -9.13
CA ASP A 173 -6.27 -22.64 -9.93
C ASP A 173 -7.55 -22.16 -10.65
N ILE A 174 -7.68 -20.86 -10.94
CA ILE A 174 -8.63 -20.40 -11.97
C ILE A 174 -7.93 -20.49 -13.33
N LYS A 175 -8.01 -21.70 -13.89
CA LYS A 175 -7.71 -22.04 -15.30
C LYS A 175 -8.59 -21.27 -16.28
#